data_AF-A0A132GJT4-F1
#
_entry.id   AF-A0A132GJT4-F1
#
_cell.length_a   1.000
_cell.length_b   1.000
_cell.length_c   1.000
_cell.angle_alpha   90.00
_cell.angle_beta   90.00
_cell.angle_gamma   90.00
#
_symmetry.space_group_name_H-M   'P 1'
#
loop_
_entity.id
_entity.type
_entity.pdbx_description
1 polymer ?
#
loop_
_entity_poly.entity_id
_entity_poly.type
_entity_poly.pdbx_seq_one_letter_code
_entity_poly.pdbx_strand_id
1 'polypeptide(L)'
;DQFVKDFGHLNMGQMTKLLLMDAHGRDTLAIERVENGQFIKADIFDHPVSFNINEVTQVDTPEEALSASLNKYGRVELDYMANLVSMTEDELTKSLEGKIYYNPLTWHYEVKDRFIAGNVIQKAESIENWLEKQKEFAETDREEYTPDPRVVESLEALKASFPERIQFADLDFNFGERWIPTGIFSAYMTQLYGTDIRIGYSESMDEFSVACSEKNMKITEEFCVHGYYRSYDGIALLKHALHNTCPDMMKSIGKDDNGNDIKVRDAEGIQLANAKIDEIRNGFSDWLEEQSPEFKERLTDMYNRKFNCYVRPTYDGSHQTFPDLDMKSLERRYGIKSIYGSQKDCIWMLKQNGGGICDHEVGTGKTLIMCIAAHEMKRL
;
A
#
# COMPACT_ATOMS: atom_id res chain seq x y z
N ASP A 1 -50.09 -26.59 -16.48
CA ASP A 1 -50.38 -26.18 -15.10
C ASP A 1 -51.88 -25.96 -14.98
N GLN A 2 -52.52 -26.57 -13.98
CA GLN A 2 -53.96 -26.40 -13.74
C GLN A 2 -54.26 -24.99 -13.22
N PHE A 3 -53.36 -24.42 -12.41
CA PHE A 3 -53.53 -23.08 -11.85
C PHE A 3 -53.59 -21.98 -12.93
N VAL A 4 -52.64 -21.99 -13.88
CA VAL A 4 -52.61 -21.00 -14.98
C VAL A 4 -53.85 -21.12 -15.87
N LYS A 5 -54.40 -22.33 -16.05
CA LYS A 5 -55.63 -22.55 -16.81
C LYS A 5 -56.86 -21.99 -16.12
N ASP A 6 -56.92 -22.12 -14.79
CA ASP A 6 -58.09 -21.74 -14.01
C ASP A 6 -58.07 -20.25 -13.61
N PHE A 7 -56.88 -19.66 -13.44
CA PHE A 7 -56.71 -18.33 -12.84
C PHE A 7 -55.83 -17.35 -13.64
N GLY A 8 -55.21 -17.80 -14.73
CA GLY A 8 -54.27 -17.00 -15.52
C GLY A 8 -52.87 -16.89 -14.87
N HIS A 9 -51.99 -16.13 -15.54
CA HIS A 9 -50.63 -15.88 -15.07
C HIS A 9 -50.58 -14.90 -13.88
N LEU A 10 -49.64 -15.10 -12.95
CA LEU A 10 -49.52 -14.31 -11.72
C LEU A 10 -49.22 -12.84 -12.02
N ASN A 11 -48.35 -12.60 -13.00
CA ASN A 11 -47.95 -11.29 -13.48
C ASN A 11 -48.92 -10.69 -14.52
N MET A 12 -50.16 -11.18 -14.59
CA MET A 12 -51.17 -10.68 -15.55
C MET A 12 -52.44 -10.14 -14.87
N GLY A 13 -52.85 -8.94 -15.30
CA GLY A 13 -54.21 -8.42 -15.13
C GLY A 13 -54.68 -8.26 -13.68
N GLN A 14 -55.81 -8.90 -13.35
CA GLN A 14 -56.44 -8.79 -12.02
C GLN A 14 -55.67 -9.56 -10.95
N MET A 15 -54.95 -10.63 -11.31
CA MET A 15 -54.21 -11.44 -10.36
C MET A 15 -53.07 -10.66 -9.71
N THR A 16 -52.32 -9.91 -10.52
CA THR A 16 -51.23 -9.05 -10.02
C THR A 16 -51.75 -8.00 -9.04
N LYS A 17 -52.91 -7.41 -9.31
CA LYS A 17 -53.53 -6.42 -8.41
C LYS A 17 -53.95 -7.04 -7.08
N LEU A 18 -54.46 -8.27 -7.12
CA LEU A 18 -54.86 -9.01 -5.91
C LEU A 18 -53.63 -9.40 -5.09
N LEU A 19 -52.60 -9.94 -5.72
CA LEU A 19 -51.36 -10.36 -5.04
C LEU A 19 -50.65 -9.18 -4.39
N LEU A 20 -50.60 -8.02 -5.05
CA LEU A 20 -49.98 -6.80 -4.49
C LEU A 20 -50.73 -6.22 -3.28
N MET A 21 -51.92 -6.71 -2.93
CA MET A 21 -52.59 -6.36 -1.67
C MET A 21 -52.03 -7.13 -0.48
N ASP A 22 -51.33 -8.24 -0.73
CA ASP A 22 -50.66 -9.04 0.30
C ASP A 22 -49.26 -8.49 0.59
N ALA A 23 -48.82 -8.58 1.85
CA ALA A 23 -47.50 -8.13 2.28
C ALA A 23 -46.34 -8.86 1.57
N HIS A 24 -46.56 -10.13 1.21
CA HIS A 24 -45.63 -10.99 0.45
C HIS A 24 -46.02 -11.11 -1.03
N GLY A 25 -46.89 -10.24 -1.50
CA GLY A 25 -47.38 -10.22 -2.88
C GLY A 25 -46.27 -10.14 -3.92
N ARG A 26 -45.25 -9.31 -3.67
CA ARG A 26 -44.10 -9.15 -4.58
C ARG A 26 -43.23 -10.40 -4.66
N ASP A 27 -43.06 -11.10 -3.55
CA ASP A 27 -42.30 -12.36 -3.52
C ASP A 27 -43.04 -13.44 -4.33
N THR A 28 -44.38 -13.46 -4.23
CA THR A 28 -45.23 -14.36 -5.02
C THR A 28 -45.18 -14.05 -6.51
N LEU A 29 -45.00 -12.79 -6.92
CA LEU A 29 -44.82 -12.43 -8.33
C LEU A 29 -43.46 -12.85 -8.89
N ALA A 30 -42.43 -12.98 -8.03
CA ALA A 30 -41.07 -13.35 -8.43
C ALA A 30 -40.93 -14.83 -8.86
N ILE A 31 -41.94 -15.67 -8.57
CA ILE A 31 -41.96 -17.08 -8.97
C ILE A 31 -42.39 -17.29 -10.43
N GLU A 32 -42.68 -16.21 -11.17
CA GLU A 32 -42.98 -16.22 -12.60
C GLU A 32 -42.13 -15.15 -13.31
N ARG A 33 -41.48 -15.52 -14.40
CA ARG A 33 -40.55 -14.68 -15.17
C ARG A 33 -41.12 -14.40 -16.56
N VAL A 34 -40.73 -13.27 -17.15
CA VAL A 34 -41.13 -12.90 -18.51
C VAL A 34 -39.94 -13.08 -19.45
N GLU A 35 -40.04 -14.01 -20.38
CA GLU A 35 -39.08 -14.18 -21.48
C GLU A 35 -39.80 -14.05 -22.82
N ASN A 36 -39.31 -13.16 -23.69
CA ASN A 36 -39.88 -12.91 -25.03
C ASN A 36 -41.39 -12.63 -25.04
N GLY A 37 -41.90 -11.97 -23.99
CA GLY A 37 -43.33 -11.65 -23.83
C GLY A 37 -44.20 -12.83 -23.38
N GLN A 38 -43.60 -13.99 -23.07
CA GLN A 38 -44.28 -15.15 -22.49
C GLN A 38 -43.91 -15.31 -21.02
N PHE A 39 -44.91 -15.69 -20.21
CA PHE A 39 -44.72 -15.97 -18.79
C PHE A 39 -44.26 -17.42 -18.61
N ILE A 40 -43.09 -17.59 -18.01
CA ILE A 40 -42.47 -18.87 -17.68
C ILE A 40 -42.26 -18.99 -16.17
N LYS A 41 -42.24 -20.22 -15.65
CA LYS A 41 -42.01 -20.47 -14.22
C LYS A 41 -40.58 -20.09 -13.83
N ALA A 42 -40.40 -19.59 -12.61
CA ALA A 42 -39.07 -19.34 -12.07
C ALA A 42 -38.33 -20.66 -11.75
N ASP A 43 -37.00 -20.56 -11.69
CA ASP A 43 -36.08 -21.70 -11.50
C ASP A 43 -36.37 -22.54 -10.24
N ILE A 44 -36.98 -21.96 -9.21
CA ILE A 44 -37.39 -22.66 -7.97
C ILE A 44 -38.30 -23.86 -8.22
N PHE A 45 -39.02 -23.88 -9.35
CA PHE A 45 -39.89 -24.99 -9.74
C PHE A 45 -39.17 -26.13 -10.47
N ASP A 46 -37.92 -25.91 -10.89
CA ASP A 46 -37.12 -26.88 -11.65
C ASP A 46 -35.97 -27.44 -10.79
N HIS A 47 -35.30 -26.60 -10.01
CA HIS A 47 -34.19 -27.00 -9.16
C HIS A 47 -34.10 -26.17 -7.87
N PRO A 48 -33.43 -26.67 -6.81
CA PRO A 48 -33.21 -25.91 -5.59
C PRO A 48 -32.43 -24.63 -5.87
N VAL A 49 -33.03 -23.47 -5.61
CA VAL A 49 -32.40 -22.14 -5.74
C VAL A 49 -31.67 -21.68 -4.47
N SER A 50 -31.74 -22.47 -3.40
CA SER A 50 -31.15 -22.16 -2.08
C SER A 50 -29.67 -22.51 -1.98
N PHE A 51 -29.17 -23.37 -2.87
CA PHE A 51 -27.80 -23.86 -2.88
C PHE A 51 -27.17 -23.51 -4.23
N ASN A 52 -25.91 -23.07 -4.19
CA ASN A 52 -25.16 -22.80 -5.41
C ASN A 52 -24.92 -24.14 -6.13
N ILE A 53 -25.63 -24.38 -7.23
CA ILE A 53 -25.50 -25.61 -8.04
C ILE A 53 -24.09 -25.71 -8.68
N ASN A 54 -23.34 -24.60 -8.70
CA ASN A 54 -21.98 -24.52 -9.21
C ASN A 54 -20.92 -24.56 -8.09
N GLU A 55 -21.19 -25.22 -6.96
CA GLU A 55 -20.10 -25.50 -6.03
C GLU A 55 -19.12 -26.45 -6.75
N VAL A 56 -17.89 -25.99 -6.95
CA VAL A 56 -16.85 -26.79 -7.58
C VAL A 56 -16.61 -28.00 -6.70
N THR A 57 -17.06 -29.17 -7.13
CA THR A 57 -16.93 -30.43 -6.37
C THR A 57 -15.66 -31.19 -6.71
N GLN A 58 -15.10 -30.96 -7.90
CA GLN A 58 -13.88 -31.60 -8.38
C GLN A 58 -13.22 -30.70 -9.43
N VAL A 59 -11.89 -30.69 -9.45
CA VAL A 59 -11.09 -30.01 -10.47
C VAL A 59 -9.96 -30.92 -10.93
N ASP A 60 -9.44 -30.68 -12.13
CA ASP A 60 -8.47 -31.56 -12.75
C ASP A 60 -7.03 -31.16 -12.41
N THR A 61 -6.81 -29.92 -11.96
CA THR A 61 -5.46 -29.39 -11.69
C THR A 61 -5.33 -28.70 -10.33
N PRO A 62 -4.13 -28.77 -9.70
CA PRO A 62 -3.80 -27.98 -8.49
C PRO A 62 -4.04 -26.47 -8.64
N GLU A 63 -3.88 -25.92 -9.85
CA GLU A 63 -4.08 -24.50 -10.13
C GLU A 63 -5.55 -24.11 -10.10
N GLU A 64 -6.43 -24.96 -10.62
CA GLU A 64 -7.87 -24.79 -10.51
C GLU A 64 -8.34 -24.92 -9.06
N ALA A 65 -7.73 -25.82 -8.28
CA ALA A 65 -8.02 -25.93 -6.86
C ALA A 65 -7.58 -24.69 -6.08
N LEU A 66 -6.39 -24.16 -6.37
CA LEU A 66 -5.92 -22.89 -5.81
C LEU A 66 -6.90 -21.76 -6.15
N SER A 67 -7.31 -21.68 -7.42
CA SER A 67 -8.29 -20.71 -7.89
C SER A 67 -9.63 -20.84 -7.16
N ALA A 68 -10.12 -22.07 -6.97
CA ALA A 68 -11.35 -22.35 -6.23
C ALA A 68 -11.23 -21.95 -4.75
N SER A 69 -10.08 -22.23 -4.12
CA SER A 69 -9.78 -21.86 -2.73
C SER A 69 -9.77 -20.35 -2.54
N LEU A 70 -9.10 -19.62 -3.43
CA LEU A 70 -9.08 -18.16 -3.45
C LEU A 70 -10.46 -17.55 -3.72
N ASN A 71 -11.24 -18.15 -4.62
CA ASN A 71 -12.60 -17.69 -4.91
C ASN A 71 -13.59 -18.00 -3.77
N LYS A 72 -13.36 -19.04 -2.97
CA LYS A 72 -14.26 -19.43 -1.87
C LYS A 72 -13.89 -18.79 -0.54
N TYR A 73 -12.60 -18.72 -0.21
CA TYR A 73 -12.10 -18.30 1.10
C TYR A 73 -11.22 -17.05 1.06
N GLY A 74 -10.81 -16.57 -0.13
CA GLY A 74 -9.88 -15.45 -0.26
C GLY A 74 -8.45 -15.75 0.19
N ARG A 75 -8.11 -17.01 0.46
CA ARG A 75 -6.78 -17.48 0.91
C ARG A 75 -6.49 -18.89 0.41
N VAL A 76 -5.25 -19.34 0.59
CA VAL A 76 -4.84 -20.71 0.27
C VAL A 76 -5.26 -21.63 1.41
N GLU A 77 -6.32 -22.41 1.18
CA GLU A 77 -6.82 -23.44 2.11
C GLU A 77 -6.48 -24.83 1.58
N LEU A 78 -5.41 -25.45 2.09
CA LEU A 78 -4.85 -26.70 1.58
C LEU A 78 -5.81 -27.88 1.75
N ASP A 79 -6.47 -27.99 2.90
CA ASP A 79 -7.48 -29.02 3.17
C ASP A 79 -8.59 -29.01 2.10
N TYR A 80 -9.09 -27.83 1.75
CA TYR A 80 -10.11 -27.68 0.71
C TYR A 80 -9.57 -28.09 -0.67
N MET A 81 -8.35 -27.66 -1.00
CA MET A 81 -7.70 -27.98 -2.27
C MET A 81 -7.42 -29.48 -2.41
N ALA A 82 -6.96 -30.13 -1.36
CA ALA A 82 -6.70 -31.57 -1.29
C ALA A 82 -7.97 -32.38 -1.59
N ASN A 83 -9.10 -31.95 -1.01
CA ASN A 83 -10.39 -32.57 -1.27
C ASN A 83 -10.86 -32.39 -2.72
N LEU A 84 -10.53 -31.28 -3.39
CA LEU A 84 -10.94 -31.03 -4.77
C LEU A 84 -10.15 -31.82 -5.83
N VAL A 85 -8.84 -31.97 -5.64
CA VAL A 85 -7.94 -32.65 -6.61
C VAL A 85 -7.67 -34.11 -6.22
N SER A 86 -8.13 -34.55 -5.05
CA SER A 86 -7.80 -35.86 -4.49
C SER A 86 -6.28 -36.12 -4.41
N MET A 87 -5.53 -35.07 -4.06
CA MET A 87 -4.07 -35.11 -3.86
C MET A 87 -3.73 -34.84 -2.40
N THR A 88 -2.56 -35.31 -1.96
CA THR A 88 -2.03 -34.97 -0.64
C THR A 88 -1.53 -33.52 -0.60
N GLU A 89 -1.45 -32.92 0.60
CA GLU A 89 -0.93 -31.56 0.76
C GLU A 89 0.51 -31.42 0.26
N ASP A 90 1.36 -32.44 0.48
CA ASP A 90 2.74 -32.47 0.01
C ASP A 90 2.83 -32.47 -1.53
N GLU A 91 1.96 -33.21 -2.20
CA GLU A 91 1.92 -33.22 -3.67
C GLU A 91 1.36 -31.91 -4.24
N LEU A 92 0.36 -31.32 -3.57
CA LEU A 92 -0.21 -30.03 -3.95
C LEU A 92 0.81 -28.90 -3.82
N THR A 93 1.49 -28.80 -2.68
CA THR A 93 2.49 -27.77 -2.40
C THR A 93 3.66 -27.87 -3.38
N LYS A 94 4.12 -29.10 -3.66
CA LYS A 94 5.15 -29.35 -4.69
C LYS A 94 4.68 -29.00 -6.10
N SER A 95 3.42 -29.26 -6.45
CA SER A 95 2.88 -28.90 -7.77
C SER A 95 2.67 -27.39 -7.94
N LEU A 96 2.55 -26.66 -6.82
CA LEU A 96 2.35 -25.22 -6.76
C LEU A 96 3.63 -24.46 -6.36
N GLU A 97 4.80 -25.11 -6.48
CA GLU A 97 6.10 -24.52 -6.23
C GLU A 97 6.27 -23.23 -7.07
N GLY A 98 6.73 -22.16 -6.42
CA GLY A 98 6.83 -20.83 -7.04
C GLY A 98 5.51 -20.08 -7.27
N LYS A 99 4.36 -20.67 -6.92
CA LYS A 99 3.03 -20.00 -6.94
C LYS A 99 2.51 -19.69 -5.54
N ILE A 100 2.85 -20.51 -4.55
CA ILE A 100 2.52 -20.29 -3.14
C ILE A 100 3.79 -20.37 -2.29
N TYR A 101 3.81 -19.64 -1.18
CA TYR A 101 4.90 -19.64 -0.20
C TYR A 101 4.32 -19.76 1.21
N TYR A 102 5.03 -20.48 2.08
CA TYR A 102 4.62 -20.65 3.46
C TYR A 102 5.07 -19.46 4.30
N ASN A 103 4.11 -18.80 4.96
CA ASN A 103 4.41 -17.69 5.86
C ASN A 103 4.43 -18.18 7.33
N PRO A 104 5.60 -18.31 7.98
CA PRO A 104 5.69 -18.80 9.35
C PRO A 104 5.12 -17.84 10.40
N LEU A 105 4.90 -16.56 10.04
CA LEU A 105 4.34 -15.56 10.94
C LEU A 105 2.82 -15.67 11.05
N THR A 106 2.17 -16.14 9.99
CA THR A 106 0.72 -16.35 9.93
C THR A 106 0.34 -17.82 9.98
N TRP A 107 1.29 -18.74 9.83
CA TRP A 107 1.08 -20.21 9.80
C TRP A 107 0.21 -20.69 8.64
N HIS A 108 0.18 -19.94 7.54
CA HIS A 108 -0.62 -20.25 6.35
C HIS A 108 0.21 -20.06 5.08
N TYR A 109 -0.22 -20.70 4.00
CA TYR A 109 0.32 -20.43 2.66
C TYR A 109 -0.29 -19.14 2.09
N GLU A 110 0.56 -18.36 1.43
CA GLU A 110 0.17 -17.17 0.70
C GLU A 110 0.53 -17.33 -0.77
N VAL A 111 -0.29 -16.79 -1.66
CA VAL A 111 0.07 -16.69 -3.08
C VAL A 111 1.28 -15.79 -3.27
N LYS A 112 2.12 -16.11 -4.25
CA LYS A 112 3.32 -15.35 -4.63
C LYS A 112 3.05 -13.84 -4.71
N ASP A 113 1.97 -13.45 -5.36
CA ASP A 113 1.56 -12.05 -5.59
C ASP A 113 1.34 -11.27 -4.28
N ARG A 114 0.98 -11.96 -3.19
CA ARG A 114 0.82 -11.36 -1.86
C ARG A 114 2.11 -11.44 -1.06
N PHE A 115 2.74 -12.61 -1.09
CA PHE A 115 3.90 -12.91 -0.27
C PHE A 115 5.10 -12.04 -0.66
N ILE A 116 5.38 -11.94 -1.97
CA ILE A 116 6.49 -11.17 -2.56
C ILE A 116 6.14 -9.68 -2.76
N ALA A 117 5.01 -9.20 -2.26
CA ALA A 117 4.61 -7.80 -2.39
C ALA A 117 4.79 -6.99 -1.10
N GLY A 118 4.82 -5.67 -1.22
CA GLY A 118 4.98 -4.75 -0.09
C GLY A 118 6.44 -4.67 0.37
N ASN A 119 6.65 -4.38 1.66
CA ASN A 119 8.00 -4.26 2.23
C ASN A 119 8.68 -5.65 2.36
N VAL A 120 9.35 -6.09 1.30
CA VAL A 120 9.96 -7.42 1.23
C VAL A 120 11.17 -7.57 2.14
N ILE A 121 11.91 -6.47 2.37
CA ILE A 121 13.05 -6.44 3.30
C ILE A 121 12.56 -6.70 4.73
N GLN A 122 11.55 -5.96 5.17
CA GLN A 122 10.96 -6.15 6.51
C GLN A 122 10.35 -7.54 6.69
N LYS A 123 9.69 -8.08 5.66
CA LYS A 123 9.15 -9.46 5.67
C LYS A 123 10.26 -10.49 5.85
N ALA A 124 11.34 -10.39 5.07
CA ALA A 124 12.49 -11.27 5.16
C ALA A 124 13.12 -11.23 6.56
N GLU A 125 13.34 -10.02 7.09
CA GLU A 125 13.89 -9.83 8.44
C GLU A 125 12.99 -10.39 9.53
N SER A 126 11.68 -10.26 9.37
CA SER A 126 10.73 -10.83 10.32
C SER A 126 10.78 -12.36 10.33
N ILE A 127 10.99 -12.98 9.16
CA ILE A 127 11.17 -14.44 9.03
C ILE A 127 12.55 -14.88 9.55
N GLU A 128 13.61 -14.13 9.28
CA GLU A 128 14.95 -14.40 9.82
C GLU A 128 14.97 -14.34 11.35
N ASN A 129 14.36 -13.30 11.93
CA ASN A 129 14.20 -13.18 13.38
C ASN A 129 13.35 -14.31 13.96
N TRP A 130 12.35 -14.81 13.22
CA TRP A 130 11.56 -15.96 13.64
C TRP A 130 12.42 -17.24 13.64
N LEU A 131 13.22 -17.47 12.60
CA LEU A 131 14.15 -18.61 12.51
C LEU A 131 15.19 -18.57 13.65
N GLU A 132 15.76 -17.41 13.93
CA GLU A 132 16.72 -17.23 15.02
C GLU A 132 16.10 -17.59 16.38
N LYS A 133 14.87 -17.12 16.65
CA LYS A 133 14.14 -17.50 17.87
C LYS A 133 13.88 -19.00 17.95
N GLN A 134 13.45 -19.64 16.85
CA GLN A 134 13.24 -21.09 16.85
C GLN A 134 14.53 -21.85 17.16
N LYS A 135 15.66 -21.38 16.64
CA LYS A 135 16.97 -21.93 16.95
C LYS A 135 17.33 -21.77 18.43
N GLU A 136 17.14 -20.58 19.00
CA GLU A 136 17.37 -20.32 20.43
C GLU A 136 16.50 -21.23 21.33
N PHE A 137 15.24 -21.46 20.96
CA PHE A 137 14.35 -22.37 21.70
C PHE A 137 14.85 -23.83 21.64
N ALA A 138 15.21 -24.33 20.45
CA ALA A 138 15.74 -25.68 20.30
C ALA A 138 17.07 -25.88 21.06
N GLU A 139 17.97 -24.88 21.04
CA GLU A 139 19.21 -24.91 21.81
C GLU A 139 18.95 -24.97 23.33
N THR A 140 17.91 -24.27 23.80
CA THR A 140 17.49 -24.30 25.21
C THR A 140 16.98 -25.68 25.62
N ASP A 141 16.22 -26.33 24.74
CA ASP A 141 15.67 -27.68 24.95
C ASP A 141 16.68 -28.80 24.62
N ARG A 142 17.92 -28.44 24.22
CA ARG A 142 19.00 -29.34 23.79
C ARG A 142 18.60 -30.24 22.62
N GLU A 143 17.75 -29.74 21.75
CA GLU A 143 17.34 -30.40 20.51
C GLU A 143 18.16 -29.90 19.33
N GLU A 144 18.34 -30.75 18.32
CA GLU A 144 18.98 -30.35 17.07
C GLU A 144 18.00 -29.51 16.24
N TYR A 145 18.32 -28.23 16.04
CA TYR A 145 17.51 -27.36 15.22
C TYR A 145 17.73 -27.63 13.73
N THR A 146 16.69 -28.13 13.06
CA THR A 146 16.63 -28.18 11.59
C THR A 146 15.57 -27.18 11.11
N PRO A 147 15.94 -26.15 10.32
CA PRO A 147 14.97 -25.20 9.82
C PRO A 147 14.00 -25.88 8.85
N ASP A 148 12.72 -25.52 8.95
CA ASP A 148 11.68 -26.01 8.04
C ASP A 148 12.02 -25.61 6.59
N PRO A 149 12.16 -26.57 5.65
CA PRO A 149 12.49 -26.29 4.26
C PRO A 149 11.56 -25.28 3.59
N ARG A 150 10.27 -25.28 3.97
CA ARG A 150 9.25 -24.36 3.42
C ARG A 150 9.54 -22.91 3.79
N VAL A 151 10.09 -22.68 4.99
CA VAL A 151 10.45 -21.36 5.48
C VAL A 151 11.72 -20.86 4.79
N VAL A 152 12.69 -21.76 4.55
CA VAL A 152 13.92 -21.44 3.83
C VAL A 152 13.61 -21.02 2.39
N GLU A 153 12.79 -21.80 1.68
CA GLU A 153 12.35 -21.48 0.31
C GLU A 153 11.63 -20.11 0.25
N SER A 154 10.74 -19.85 1.21
CA SER A 154 10.01 -18.60 1.29
C SER A 154 10.95 -17.40 1.56
N LEU A 155 11.96 -17.59 2.40
CA LEU A 155 12.98 -16.56 2.65
C LEU A 155 13.84 -16.28 1.40
N GLU A 156 14.24 -17.33 0.67
CA GLU A 156 14.99 -17.19 -0.58
C GLU A 156 14.17 -16.44 -1.64
N ALA A 157 12.87 -16.76 -1.76
CA ALA A 157 11.97 -16.08 -2.67
C ALA A 157 11.82 -14.57 -2.35
N LEU A 158 11.75 -14.21 -1.06
CA LEU A 158 11.75 -12.80 -0.65
C LEU A 158 13.08 -12.13 -1.00
N LYS A 159 14.22 -12.74 -0.69
CA LYS A 159 15.55 -12.18 -0.99
C LYS A 159 15.77 -12.00 -2.49
N ALA A 160 15.34 -12.95 -3.30
CA ALA A 160 15.40 -12.87 -4.76
C ALA A 160 14.54 -11.73 -5.33
N SER A 161 13.53 -11.27 -4.57
CA SER A 161 12.66 -10.16 -4.96
C SER A 161 13.13 -8.78 -4.47
N PHE A 162 14.24 -8.72 -3.73
CA PHE A 162 14.74 -7.44 -3.22
C PHE A 162 14.99 -6.47 -4.39
N PRO A 163 14.49 -5.21 -4.27
CA PRO A 163 14.82 -4.18 -5.25
C PRO A 163 16.34 -4.04 -5.40
N GLU A 164 16.77 -3.67 -6.60
CA GLU A 164 18.18 -3.35 -6.84
C GLU A 164 18.63 -2.26 -5.86
N ARG A 165 19.68 -2.55 -5.09
CA ARG A 165 20.18 -1.65 -4.07
C ARG A 165 20.71 -0.37 -4.71
N ILE A 166 20.12 0.77 -4.34
CA ILE A 166 20.59 2.08 -4.77
C ILE A 166 21.90 2.38 -4.03
N GLN A 167 22.95 2.69 -4.79
CA GLN A 167 24.28 2.98 -4.24
C GLN A 167 24.32 4.40 -3.66
N PHE A 168 25.25 4.65 -2.74
CA PHE A 168 25.43 5.97 -2.13
C PHE A 168 25.55 7.09 -3.18
N ALA A 169 26.30 6.85 -4.26
CA ALA A 169 26.54 7.83 -5.32
C ALA A 169 25.30 8.18 -6.15
N ASP A 170 24.26 7.34 -6.11
CA ASP A 170 22.98 7.56 -6.80
C ASP A 170 21.93 8.18 -5.87
N LEU A 171 22.25 8.36 -4.58
CA LEU A 171 21.37 8.97 -3.60
C LEU A 171 21.63 10.48 -3.51
N ASP A 172 20.55 11.25 -3.53
CA ASP A 172 20.57 12.68 -3.27
C ASP A 172 20.17 12.94 -1.81
N PHE A 173 21.06 13.57 -1.04
CA PHE A 173 20.85 13.85 0.37
C PHE A 173 20.65 15.35 0.59
N ASN A 174 19.45 15.73 1.02
CA ASN A 174 19.18 17.11 1.40
C ASN A 174 19.39 17.33 2.90
N PHE A 175 19.93 18.49 3.24
CA PHE A 175 20.01 18.92 4.63
C PHE A 175 18.60 19.16 5.21
N GLY A 176 18.34 18.60 6.40
CA GLY A 176 17.04 18.69 7.06
C GLY A 176 16.05 17.56 6.71
N GLU A 177 16.48 16.52 6.01
CA GLU A 177 15.63 15.35 5.78
C GLU A 177 15.30 14.61 7.08
N ARG A 178 13.99 14.41 7.33
CA ARG A 178 13.44 13.83 8.57
C ARG A 178 13.89 12.40 8.86
N TRP A 179 14.36 11.67 7.86
CA TRP A 179 14.79 10.29 8.03
C TRP A 179 16.26 10.16 8.40
N ILE A 180 17.05 11.22 8.19
CA ILE A 180 18.46 11.26 8.54
C ILE A 180 18.57 11.55 10.05
N PRO A 181 19.32 10.74 10.82
CA PRO A 181 19.53 10.99 12.24
C PRO A 181 20.10 12.39 12.52
N THR A 182 19.52 13.12 13.46
CA THR A 182 19.94 14.51 13.75
C THR A 182 21.36 14.64 14.28
N GLY A 183 21.93 13.54 14.81
CA GLY A 183 23.35 13.47 15.18
C GLY A 183 24.29 13.70 13.99
N ILE A 184 23.87 13.34 12.78
CA ILE A 184 24.65 13.57 11.55
C ILE A 184 24.67 15.07 11.23
N PHE A 185 23.51 15.74 11.27
CA PHE A 185 23.44 17.19 11.11
C PHE A 185 24.23 17.93 12.19
N SER A 186 24.18 17.44 13.44
CA SER A 186 24.92 18.00 14.57
C SER A 186 26.44 17.92 14.35
N ALA A 187 26.93 16.78 13.86
CA ALA A 187 28.35 16.57 13.53
C ALA A 187 28.81 17.51 12.40
N TYR A 188 28.03 17.58 11.31
CA TYR A 188 28.31 18.50 10.20
C TYR A 188 28.39 19.95 10.67
N MET A 189 27.36 20.43 11.38
CA MET A 189 27.33 21.82 11.84
C MET A 189 28.40 22.13 12.88
N THR A 190 28.76 21.16 13.73
CA THR A 190 29.87 21.31 14.68
C THR A 190 31.20 21.51 13.96
N GLN A 191 31.43 20.78 12.86
CA GLN A 191 32.61 20.97 12.01
C GLN A 191 32.56 22.32 11.26
N LEU A 192 31.43 22.65 10.63
CA LEU A 192 31.27 23.89 9.85
C LEU A 192 31.47 25.12 10.73
N TYR A 193 30.81 25.18 11.88
CA TYR A 193 30.86 26.33 12.79
C TYR A 193 32.03 26.29 13.77
N GLY A 194 32.70 25.15 13.96
CA GLY A 194 33.82 25.03 14.89
C GLY A 194 33.43 25.22 16.36
N THR A 195 32.20 24.86 16.73
CA THR A 195 31.67 24.88 18.10
C THR A 195 30.60 23.79 18.24
N ASP A 196 30.31 23.32 19.45
CA ASP A 196 29.32 22.26 19.71
C ASP A 196 27.90 22.71 19.30
N ILE A 197 27.34 22.09 18.26
CA ILE A 197 25.96 22.29 17.78
C ILE A 197 25.18 21.00 17.99
N ARG A 198 24.04 21.11 18.69
CA ARG A 198 23.13 19.99 18.91
C ARG A 198 21.80 20.26 18.22
N ILE A 199 21.39 19.32 17.38
CA ILE A 199 20.15 19.39 16.62
C ILE A 199 19.22 18.27 17.12
N GLY A 200 18.00 18.66 17.48
CA GLY A 200 16.91 17.76 17.81
C GLY A 200 15.78 17.90 16.79
N TYR A 201 14.96 16.87 16.65
CA TYR A 201 13.77 16.89 15.81
C TYR A 201 12.57 16.40 16.63
N SER A 202 11.46 17.14 16.55
CA SER A 202 10.19 16.78 17.19
C SER A 202 9.22 16.28 16.12
N GLU A 203 8.96 14.97 16.08
CA GLU A 203 8.03 14.36 15.12
C GLU A 203 6.58 14.88 15.28
N SER A 204 6.15 15.18 16.51
CA SER A 204 4.78 15.66 16.77
C SER A 204 4.52 17.09 16.32
N MET A 205 5.57 17.93 16.31
CA MET A 205 5.49 19.33 15.89
C MET A 205 6.07 19.58 14.50
N ASP A 206 6.73 18.57 13.91
CA ASP A 206 7.48 18.70 12.65
C ASP A 206 8.51 19.85 12.70
N GLU A 207 9.21 19.97 13.83
CA GLU A 207 10.09 21.11 14.11
C GLU A 207 11.49 20.66 14.51
N PHE A 208 12.51 21.32 13.93
CA PHE A 208 13.90 21.17 14.36
C PHE A 208 14.24 22.17 15.47
N SER A 209 14.89 21.67 16.52
CA SER A 209 15.49 22.50 17.56
C SER A 209 17.00 22.53 17.39
N VAL A 210 17.59 23.69 17.66
CA VAL A 210 19.04 23.91 17.58
C VAL A 210 19.51 24.50 18.90
N ALA A 211 20.44 23.82 19.56
CA ALA A 211 21.14 24.30 20.73
C ALA A 211 22.61 24.51 20.39
N CYS A 212 23.16 25.63 20.86
CA CYS A 212 24.55 26.02 20.70
C CYS A 212 25.05 26.53 22.05
N SER A 213 26.08 25.90 22.59
CA SER A 213 26.59 26.21 23.93
C SER A 213 27.30 27.56 23.96
N GLU A 214 28.12 27.85 22.94
CA GLU A 214 28.89 29.09 22.81
C GLU A 214 28.94 29.54 21.35
N LYS A 215 28.58 30.81 21.12
CA LYS A 215 28.68 31.44 19.79
C LYS A 215 30.08 32.00 19.58
N ASN A 216 30.63 31.80 18.39
CA ASN A 216 31.92 32.32 17.96
C ASN A 216 31.76 33.25 16.74
N MET A 217 32.89 33.80 16.25
CA MET A 217 32.87 34.72 15.10
C MET A 217 32.29 34.10 13.82
N LYS A 218 32.39 32.77 13.62
CA LYS A 218 31.72 32.13 12.48
C LYS A 218 30.22 32.32 12.53
N ILE A 219 29.62 32.16 13.71
CA ILE A 219 28.16 32.29 13.88
C ILE A 219 27.72 33.75 13.90
N THR A 220 28.46 34.63 14.59
CA THR A 220 28.02 36.02 14.83
C THR A 220 28.39 36.98 13.71
N GLU A 221 29.41 36.66 12.91
CA GLU A 221 29.92 37.53 11.84
C GLU A 221 29.85 36.83 10.46
N GLU A 222 30.48 35.66 10.29
CA GLU A 222 30.64 35.02 8.97
C GLU A 222 29.33 34.48 8.38
N PHE A 223 28.53 33.79 9.20
CA PHE A 223 27.18 33.32 8.89
C PHE A 223 26.14 34.26 9.50
N CYS A 224 26.35 35.57 9.39
CA CYS A 224 25.42 36.57 9.88
C CYS A 224 24.97 37.49 8.75
N VAL A 225 23.67 37.79 8.71
CA VAL A 225 23.10 38.78 7.80
C VAL A 225 22.41 39.87 8.60
N HIS A 226 22.93 41.08 8.49
CA HIS A 226 22.37 42.27 9.13
C HIS A 226 21.22 42.83 8.27
N GLY A 227 19.98 42.56 8.68
CA GLY A 227 18.81 43.21 8.11
C GLY A 227 18.52 44.57 8.76
N TYR A 228 17.66 45.35 8.10
CA TYR A 228 17.29 46.69 8.57
C TYR A 228 16.67 46.72 9.98
N TYR A 229 15.76 45.77 10.26
CA TYR A 229 15.07 45.69 11.56
C TYR A 229 15.66 44.68 12.53
N ARG A 230 16.34 43.65 12.02
CA ARG A 230 16.97 42.60 12.84
C ARG A 230 18.11 41.95 12.07
N SER A 231 19.07 41.42 12.83
CA SER A 231 20.13 40.57 12.29
C SER A 231 19.76 39.09 12.44
N TYR A 232 20.21 38.28 11.49
CA TYR A 232 20.06 36.83 11.49
C TYR A 232 21.43 36.20 11.61
N ASP A 233 21.74 35.66 12.78
CA ASP A 233 23.01 34.97 13.02
C ASP A 233 22.99 33.54 12.48
N GLY A 234 24.14 32.86 12.55
CA GLY A 234 24.31 31.52 11.97
C GLY A 234 23.37 30.47 12.57
N ILE A 235 22.87 30.68 13.80
CA ILE A 235 21.88 29.78 14.40
C ILE A 235 20.49 30.05 13.82
N ALA A 236 20.11 31.31 13.62
CA ALA A 236 18.86 31.66 12.95
C ALA A 236 18.84 31.17 11.49
N LEU A 237 19.94 31.35 10.76
CA LEU A 237 20.09 30.86 9.39
C LEU A 237 20.10 29.32 9.31
N LEU A 238 20.74 28.65 10.27
CA LEU A 238 20.72 27.18 10.35
C LEU A 238 19.30 26.63 10.50
N LYS A 239 18.44 27.27 11.31
CA LYS A 239 17.03 26.86 11.43
C LYS A 239 16.32 26.97 10.08
N HIS A 240 16.56 28.06 9.35
CA HIS A 240 16.03 28.23 8.01
C HIS A 240 16.57 27.17 7.03
N ALA A 241 17.85 26.83 7.10
CA ALA A 241 18.49 25.79 6.29
C ALA A 241 17.89 24.40 6.54
N LEU A 242 17.65 24.01 7.80
CA LEU A 242 17.02 22.74 8.18
C LEU A 242 15.60 22.61 7.62
N HIS A 243 14.86 23.71 7.52
CA HIS A 243 13.51 23.73 6.97
C HIS A 243 13.44 24.03 5.47
N ASN A 244 14.58 24.26 4.81
CA ASN A 244 14.65 24.72 3.43
C ASN A 244 13.78 25.98 3.19
N THR A 245 13.90 26.96 4.08
CA THR A 245 13.19 28.25 4.01
C THR A 245 14.17 29.40 3.98
N CYS A 246 13.68 30.61 3.72
CA CYS A 246 14.46 31.84 3.82
C CYS A 246 13.81 32.77 4.85
N PRO A 247 14.59 33.54 5.62
CA PRO A 247 14.04 34.62 6.43
C PRO A 247 13.33 35.67 5.57
N ASP A 248 12.17 36.15 6.03
CA ASP A 248 11.51 37.31 5.45
C ASP A 248 12.18 38.58 6.00
N MET A 249 12.82 39.33 5.11
CA MET A 249 13.55 40.56 5.47
C MET A 249 12.89 41.76 4.81
N MET A 250 12.62 42.77 5.63
CA MET A 250 12.01 44.03 5.21
C MET A 250 12.96 45.18 5.52
N LYS A 251 12.90 46.23 4.71
CA LYS A 251 13.56 47.52 4.95
C LYS A 251 12.58 48.68 4.87
N SER A 252 12.91 49.77 5.55
CA SER A 252 12.19 51.03 5.42
C SER A 252 12.71 51.78 4.20
N ILE A 253 11.79 52.29 3.37
CA ILE A 253 12.11 53.24 2.28
C ILE A 253 11.66 54.67 2.58
N GLY A 254 11.18 54.93 3.79
CA GLY A 254 10.62 56.22 4.19
C GLY A 254 9.50 56.05 5.21
N LYS A 255 8.85 57.15 5.54
CA LYS A 255 7.68 57.19 6.42
C LYS A 255 6.42 57.59 5.67
N ASP A 256 5.29 56.99 6.03
CA ASP A 256 3.97 57.40 5.56
C ASP A 256 3.53 58.72 6.19
N ASP A 257 2.37 59.24 5.76
CA ASP A 257 1.79 60.49 6.26
C ASP A 257 1.46 60.44 7.78
N ASN A 258 1.41 59.25 8.37
CA ASN A 258 1.17 59.02 9.78
C ASN A 258 2.48 58.80 10.58
N GLY A 259 3.64 58.86 9.94
CA GLY A 259 4.97 58.69 10.56
C GLY A 259 5.42 57.24 10.75
N ASN A 260 4.68 56.25 10.21
CA ASN A 260 5.05 54.83 10.24
C ASN A 260 6.00 54.49 9.09
N ASP A 261 6.88 53.51 9.29
CA ASP A 261 7.77 53.05 8.23
C ASP A 261 7.00 52.38 7.08
N ILE A 262 7.31 52.81 5.86
CA ILE A 262 6.89 52.12 4.64
C ILE A 262 7.82 50.92 4.45
N LYS A 263 7.31 49.74 4.78
CA LYS A 263 8.06 48.48 4.71
C LYS A 263 7.99 47.89 3.31
N VAL A 264 9.15 47.64 2.72
CA VAL A 264 9.29 46.87 1.49
C VAL A 264 10.27 45.72 1.68
N ARG A 265 10.17 44.70 0.84
CA ARG A 265 11.09 43.56 0.89
C ARG A 265 12.52 44.00 0.60
N ASP A 266 13.43 43.51 1.43
CA ASP A 266 14.85 43.75 1.23
C ASP A 266 15.46 42.63 0.39
N ALA A 267 15.37 42.79 -0.93
CA ALA A 267 15.85 41.78 -1.88
C ALA A 267 17.35 41.44 -1.69
N GLU A 268 18.19 42.42 -1.37
CA GLU A 268 19.62 42.22 -1.13
C GLU A 268 19.87 41.40 0.15
N GLY A 269 19.22 41.77 1.27
CA GLY A 269 19.32 41.01 2.51
C GLY A 269 18.83 39.57 2.36
N ILE A 270 17.69 39.38 1.67
CA ILE A 270 17.14 38.04 1.36
C ILE A 270 18.13 37.23 0.51
N GLN A 271 18.74 37.84 -0.50
CA GLN A 271 19.72 37.16 -1.36
C GLN A 271 20.97 36.75 -0.58
N LEU A 272 21.48 37.62 0.31
CA LEU A 272 22.61 37.29 1.20
C LEU A 272 22.26 36.15 2.16
N ALA A 273 21.06 36.16 2.75
CA ALA A 273 20.60 35.10 3.63
C ALA A 273 20.47 33.76 2.88
N ASN A 274 19.89 33.76 1.68
CA ASN A 274 19.81 32.58 0.82
C ASN A 274 21.19 32.04 0.48
N ALA A 275 22.14 32.90 0.10
CA ALA A 275 23.51 32.45 -0.21
C ALA A 275 24.16 31.72 0.98
N LYS A 276 23.96 32.22 2.21
CA LYS A 276 24.47 31.56 3.43
C LYS A 276 23.72 30.28 3.78
N ILE A 277 22.41 30.22 3.53
CA ILE A 277 21.62 29.00 3.70
C ILE A 277 22.05 27.93 2.69
N ASP A 278 22.25 28.30 1.44
CA ASP A 278 22.72 27.41 0.38
C ASP A 278 24.15 26.92 0.67
N GLU A 279 25.01 27.76 1.23
CA GLU A 279 26.35 27.36 1.69
C GLU A 279 26.28 26.24 2.74
N ILE A 280 25.37 26.36 3.73
CA ILE A 280 25.13 25.31 4.74
C ILE A 280 24.55 24.05 4.09
N ARG A 281 23.58 24.19 3.17
CA ARG A 281 22.87 23.04 2.59
C ARG A 281 23.76 22.26 1.62
N ASN A 282 24.47 22.95 0.74
CA ASN A 282 25.34 22.31 -0.25
C ASN A 282 26.59 21.71 0.40
N GLY A 283 27.15 22.40 1.40
CA GLY A 283 28.31 21.87 2.13
C GLY A 283 28.01 20.58 2.90
N PHE A 284 26.73 20.28 3.18
CA PHE A 284 26.34 19.02 3.81
C PHE A 284 26.60 17.83 2.89
N SER A 285 26.25 17.93 1.61
CA SER A 285 26.45 16.86 0.63
C SER A 285 27.94 16.59 0.40
N ASP A 286 28.74 17.66 0.28
CA ASP A 286 30.20 17.54 0.18
C ASP A 286 30.80 16.88 1.45
N TRP A 287 30.33 17.29 2.63
CA TRP A 287 30.76 16.70 3.89
C TRP A 287 30.40 15.22 4.00
N LEU A 288 29.22 14.81 3.51
CA LEU A 288 28.82 13.40 3.46
C LEU A 288 29.76 12.58 2.56
N GLU A 289 30.23 13.16 1.45
CA GLU A 289 31.17 12.51 0.54
C GLU A 289 32.57 12.29 1.15
N GLU A 290 32.97 13.12 2.11
CA GLU A 290 34.25 12.96 2.82
C GLU A 290 34.20 11.88 3.91
N GLN A 291 33.02 11.35 4.23
CA GLN A 291 32.87 10.36 5.31
C GLN A 291 33.39 8.97 4.93
N SER A 292 33.65 8.16 5.97
CA SER A 292 34.18 6.81 5.79
C SER A 292 33.22 5.90 5.00
N PRO A 293 33.74 4.87 4.30
CA PRO A 293 32.91 3.90 3.59
C PRO A 293 31.85 3.25 4.48
N GLU A 294 32.16 2.97 5.75
CA GLU A 294 31.22 2.38 6.71
C GLU A 294 30.10 3.34 7.12
N PHE A 295 30.38 4.65 7.14
CA PHE A 295 29.34 5.65 7.35
C PHE A 295 28.40 5.70 6.15
N LYS A 296 28.96 5.78 4.93
CA LYS A 296 28.18 5.84 3.68
C LYS A 296 27.32 4.58 3.52
N GLU A 297 27.86 3.41 3.83
CA GLU A 297 27.14 2.13 3.77
C GLU A 297 25.95 2.11 4.72
N ARG A 298 26.13 2.53 5.98
CA ARG A 298 25.03 2.60 6.96
C ARG A 298 23.94 3.58 6.54
N LEU A 299 24.30 4.75 6.02
CA LEU A 299 23.32 5.73 5.56
C LEU A 299 22.55 5.22 4.33
N THR A 300 23.25 4.58 3.41
CA THR A 300 22.66 3.93 2.22
C THR A 300 21.70 2.81 2.61
N ASP A 301 22.08 1.98 3.58
CA ASP A 301 21.21 0.92 4.09
C ASP A 301 19.96 1.49 4.75
N MET A 302 20.09 2.56 5.54
CA MET A 302 18.94 3.23 6.14
C MET A 302 17.97 3.74 5.07
N TYR A 303 18.48 4.35 4.01
CA TYR A 303 17.66 4.80 2.88
C TYR A 303 16.95 3.62 2.20
N ASN A 304 17.70 2.58 1.82
CA ASN A 304 17.13 1.44 1.08
C ASN A 304 16.09 0.68 1.92
N ARG A 305 16.35 0.49 3.21
CA ARG A 305 15.39 -0.14 4.15
C ARG A 305 14.11 0.68 4.32
N LYS A 306 14.20 2.00 4.24
CA LYS A 306 13.06 2.91 4.45
C LYS A 306 12.25 3.15 3.17
N PHE A 307 12.91 3.24 2.03
CA PHE A 307 12.30 3.68 0.78
C PHE A 307 12.43 2.66 -0.37
N ASN A 308 13.59 2.03 -0.54
CA ASN A 308 13.84 1.04 -1.59
C ASN A 308 13.63 -0.42 -1.11
N CYS A 309 12.47 -0.66 -0.50
CA CYS A 309 12.14 -1.95 0.11
C CYS A 309 10.81 -2.51 -0.35
N TYR A 310 10.09 -1.79 -1.22
CA TYR A 310 8.76 -2.15 -1.67
C TYR A 310 8.77 -2.82 -3.05
N VAL A 311 8.20 -4.01 -3.12
CA VAL A 311 7.88 -4.67 -4.38
C VAL A 311 6.40 -4.45 -4.68
N ARG A 312 6.11 -3.97 -5.88
CA ARG A 312 4.74 -3.77 -6.31
C ARG A 312 4.07 -5.13 -6.56
N PRO A 313 2.93 -5.43 -5.91
CA PRO A 313 2.17 -6.62 -6.24
C PRO A 313 1.74 -6.57 -7.69
N THR A 314 1.86 -7.70 -8.37
CA THR A 314 1.19 -7.93 -9.65
C THR A 314 -0.05 -8.77 -9.35
N TYR A 315 -1.23 -8.25 -9.66
CA TYR A 315 -2.48 -8.95 -9.39
C TYR A 315 -2.97 -9.59 -10.68
N ASP A 316 -2.92 -10.93 -10.75
CA ASP A 316 -3.57 -11.67 -11.83
C ASP A 316 -4.94 -12.17 -11.36
N GLY A 317 -6.00 -11.53 -11.83
CA GLY A 317 -7.38 -11.88 -11.52
C GLY A 317 -8.00 -12.89 -12.50
N SER A 318 -7.26 -13.45 -13.45
CA SER A 318 -7.77 -14.33 -14.50
C SER A 318 -8.56 -15.53 -13.96
N HIS A 319 -8.10 -16.07 -12.83
CA HIS A 319 -8.68 -17.19 -12.10
C HIS A 319 -10.04 -16.89 -11.43
N GLN A 320 -10.44 -15.62 -11.36
CA GLN A 320 -11.67 -15.27 -10.65
C GLN A 320 -12.90 -15.74 -11.41
N THR A 321 -13.73 -16.45 -10.68
CA THR A 321 -15.11 -16.77 -11.04
C THR A 321 -16.01 -15.86 -10.20
N PHE A 322 -16.97 -15.19 -10.83
CA PHE A 322 -17.93 -14.31 -10.14
C PHE A 322 -19.28 -15.05 -10.06
N PRO A 323 -19.45 -16.02 -9.13
CA PRO A 323 -20.56 -16.97 -9.16
C PRO A 323 -21.93 -16.31 -9.05
N ASP A 324 -22.04 -15.23 -8.26
CA ASP A 324 -23.30 -14.51 -8.03
C ASP A 324 -23.58 -13.44 -9.10
N LEU A 325 -22.69 -13.28 -10.08
CA LEU A 325 -22.80 -12.25 -11.10
C LEU A 325 -23.64 -12.73 -12.28
N ASP A 326 -24.83 -12.16 -12.44
CA ASP A 326 -25.70 -12.45 -13.59
C ASP A 326 -25.20 -11.78 -14.88
N MET A 327 -24.27 -12.45 -15.56
CA MET A 327 -23.73 -12.02 -16.84
C MET A 327 -24.79 -11.90 -17.94
N LYS A 328 -25.86 -12.72 -17.92
CA LYS A 328 -26.93 -12.66 -18.94
C LYS A 328 -27.71 -11.36 -18.82
N SER A 329 -28.03 -10.94 -17.60
CA SER A 329 -28.68 -9.65 -17.37
C SER A 329 -27.78 -8.47 -17.72
N LEU A 330 -26.48 -8.55 -17.41
CA LEU A 330 -25.50 -7.52 -17.78
C LEU A 330 -25.34 -7.38 -19.29
N GLU A 331 -25.30 -8.49 -20.03
CA GLU A 331 -25.25 -8.47 -21.49
C GLU A 331 -26.54 -7.87 -22.08
N ARG A 332 -27.72 -8.33 -21.63
CA ARG A 332 -29.02 -7.88 -22.17
C ARG A 332 -29.28 -6.40 -21.90
N ARG A 333 -28.97 -5.91 -20.69
CA ARG A 333 -29.30 -4.54 -20.27
C ARG A 333 -28.24 -3.51 -20.63
N TYR A 334 -26.97 -3.92 -20.62
CA TYR A 334 -25.83 -2.99 -20.72
C TYR A 334 -24.82 -3.38 -21.80
N GLY A 335 -25.03 -4.47 -22.54
CA GLY A 335 -24.12 -4.92 -23.61
C GLY A 335 -22.78 -5.48 -23.11
N ILE A 336 -22.68 -5.79 -21.80
CA ILE A 336 -21.43 -6.27 -21.17
C ILE A 336 -21.36 -7.79 -21.34
N LYS A 337 -20.57 -8.24 -22.31
CA LYS A 337 -20.43 -9.68 -22.65
C LYS A 337 -19.49 -10.44 -21.71
N SER A 338 -18.53 -9.74 -21.12
CA SER A 338 -17.51 -10.33 -20.26
C SER A 338 -16.89 -9.27 -19.37
N ILE A 339 -16.35 -9.70 -18.23
CA ILE A 339 -15.47 -8.86 -17.40
C ILE A 339 -14.07 -8.92 -18.00
N TYR A 340 -13.50 -7.74 -18.30
CA TYR A 340 -12.17 -7.66 -18.92
C TYR A 340 -11.06 -8.07 -17.95
N GLY A 341 -9.92 -8.53 -18.49
CA GLY A 341 -8.76 -8.94 -17.68
C GLY A 341 -8.35 -7.86 -16.67
N SER A 342 -8.16 -6.62 -17.12
CA SER A 342 -7.83 -5.49 -16.23
C SER A 342 -8.87 -5.21 -15.15
N GLN A 343 -10.15 -5.47 -15.42
CA GLN A 343 -11.21 -5.34 -14.41
C GLN A 343 -11.10 -6.47 -13.39
N LYS A 344 -10.82 -7.70 -13.82
CA LYS A 344 -10.56 -8.83 -12.91
C LYS A 344 -9.35 -8.58 -12.04
N ASP A 345 -8.22 -8.15 -12.61
CA ASP A 345 -6.99 -7.84 -11.87
C ASP A 345 -7.25 -6.78 -10.79
N CYS A 346 -8.02 -5.75 -11.14
CA CYS A 346 -8.41 -4.69 -10.22
C CYS A 346 -9.35 -5.20 -9.11
N ILE A 347 -10.35 -6.03 -9.44
CA ILE A 347 -11.22 -6.67 -8.44
C ILE A 347 -10.41 -7.59 -7.52
N TRP A 348 -9.42 -8.32 -8.06
CA TRP A 348 -8.55 -9.20 -7.29
C TRP A 348 -7.70 -8.39 -6.29
N MET A 349 -7.10 -7.29 -6.76
CA MET A 349 -6.38 -6.34 -5.91
C MET A 349 -7.25 -5.83 -4.75
N LEU A 350 -8.47 -5.39 -5.05
CA LEU A 350 -9.40 -4.87 -4.04
C LEU A 350 -9.77 -5.93 -3.00
N LYS A 351 -10.08 -7.16 -3.44
CA LYS A 351 -10.38 -8.29 -2.55
C LYS A 351 -9.21 -8.60 -1.63
N GLN A 352 -8.00 -8.69 -2.20
CA GLN A 352 -6.80 -9.08 -1.46
C GLN A 352 -6.35 -8.04 -0.43
N ASN A 353 -6.50 -6.76 -0.76
CA ASN A 353 -6.08 -5.66 0.09
C ASN A 353 -7.15 -5.22 1.10
N GLY A 354 -8.37 -5.75 1.01
CA GLY A 354 -9.51 -5.25 1.79
C GLY A 354 -9.97 -3.84 1.36
N GLY A 355 -9.69 -3.46 0.11
CA GLY A 355 -9.94 -2.12 -0.45
C GLY A 355 -8.74 -1.58 -1.22
N GLY A 356 -8.87 -0.39 -1.83
CA GLY A 356 -7.78 0.20 -2.58
C GLY A 356 -8.19 1.33 -3.53
N ILE A 357 -7.19 1.91 -4.20
CA ILE A 357 -7.39 2.95 -5.22
C ILE A 357 -7.37 2.28 -6.60
N CYS A 358 -8.40 2.58 -7.40
CA CYS A 358 -8.54 2.05 -8.76
C CYS A 358 -8.35 3.17 -9.78
N ASP A 359 -7.10 3.38 -10.20
CA ASP A 359 -6.73 4.40 -11.17
C ASP A 359 -6.86 3.88 -12.61
N HIS A 360 -8.08 3.61 -13.04
CA HIS A 360 -8.36 3.32 -14.45
C HIS A 360 -8.85 4.58 -15.18
N GLU A 361 -8.64 4.65 -16.49
CA GLU A 361 -9.15 5.74 -17.34
C GLU A 361 -10.68 5.83 -17.32
N VAL A 362 -11.25 6.97 -17.73
CA VAL A 362 -12.71 7.14 -17.86
C VAL A 362 -13.26 6.17 -18.92
N GLY A 363 -14.42 5.56 -18.65
CA GLY A 363 -15.07 4.62 -19.58
C GLY A 363 -14.62 3.15 -19.49
N THR A 364 -13.58 2.84 -18.72
CA THR A 364 -13.05 1.47 -18.52
C THR A 364 -13.90 0.58 -17.60
N GLY A 365 -15.01 1.08 -17.08
CA GLY A 365 -15.92 0.33 -16.21
C GLY A 365 -15.57 0.36 -14.71
N LYS A 366 -14.96 1.44 -14.19
CA LYS A 366 -14.69 1.62 -12.75
C LYS A 366 -15.90 1.35 -11.84
N THR A 367 -17.11 1.78 -12.24
CA THR A 367 -18.33 1.50 -11.48
C THR A 367 -18.62 0.00 -11.39
N LEU A 368 -18.44 -0.73 -12.49
CA LEU A 368 -18.63 -2.18 -12.52
C LEU A 368 -17.63 -2.89 -11.62
N ILE A 369 -16.35 -2.49 -11.68
CA ILE A 369 -15.29 -2.97 -10.78
C ILE A 369 -15.71 -2.81 -9.32
N MET A 370 -16.14 -1.60 -8.93
CA MET A 370 -16.55 -1.30 -7.55
C MET A 370 -17.74 -2.14 -7.09
N CYS A 371 -18.76 -2.30 -7.93
CA CYS A 371 -19.93 -3.11 -7.60
C CYS A 371 -19.57 -4.58 -7.41
N ILE A 372 -18.78 -5.16 -8.33
CA ILE A 372 -18.38 -6.57 -8.24
C ILE A 372 -17.46 -6.79 -7.03
N ALA A 373 -16.45 -5.93 -6.85
CA ALA A 373 -15.53 -6.04 -5.71
C ALA A 373 -16.27 -5.93 -4.37
N ALA A 374 -17.17 -4.95 -4.21
CA ALA A 374 -17.93 -4.80 -2.96
C ALA A 374 -18.84 -6.00 -2.67
N HIS A 375 -19.46 -6.59 -3.70
CA HIS A 375 -20.25 -7.82 -3.54
C HIS A 375 -19.37 -9.00 -3.14
N GLU A 376 -18.27 -9.22 -3.86
CA GLU A 376 -17.34 -10.31 -3.60
C GLU A 376 -16.68 -10.22 -2.21
N MET A 377 -16.29 -9.02 -1.79
CA MET A 377 -15.72 -8.78 -0.46
C MET A 377 -16.74 -8.95 0.68
N LYS A 378 -18.04 -8.88 0.38
CA LYS A 378 -19.11 -9.19 1.35
C LYS A 378 -19.41 -10.69 1.40
N ARG A 379 -19.21 -11.39 0.28
CA ARG A 379 -19.44 -12.83 0.13
C ARG A 379 -18.35 -13.66 0.80
N LEU A 380 -17.10 -13.22 0.65
CA LEU A 380 -15.91 -13.74 1.35
C LEU A 380 -15.88 -13.24 2.79
#